data_AF-A0A7C5W8R9-F1
#
_entry.id   AF-A0A7C5W8R9-F1
#
_cell.length_a   1.000
_cell.length_b   1.000
_cell.length_c   1.000
_cell.angle_alpha   90.00
_cell.angle_beta   90.00
_cell.angle_gamma   90.00
#
_symmetry.space_group_name_H-M   'P 1'
#
loop_
_entity.id
_entity.type
_entity.pdbx_description
1 polymer ?
#
loop_
_entity_poly.entity_id
_entity_poly.type
_entity_poly.pdbx_seq_one_letter_code
_entity_poly.pdbx_strand_id
1 'polypeptide(L)' 'MLNKTILRNDIKKLMQDMMKRENSSIDEFATRLANAVDSYVKGASVVATPAQVAAAALSNAGGPVVAAGNLNSTLN' A
#
# COMPACT_ATOMS: atom_id res chain seq x y z
N MET A 1 -6.79 -4.16 -11.07
CA MET A 1 -7.32 -4.80 -9.85
C MET A 1 -6.30 -5.80 -9.32
N LEU A 2 -6.17 -5.95 -8.00
CA LEU A 2 -5.26 -6.96 -7.44
C LEU A 2 -5.69 -8.36 -7.90
N ASN A 3 -4.77 -9.08 -8.54
CA ASN A 3 -5.02 -10.44 -8.98
C ASN A 3 -4.49 -11.42 -7.93
N LYS A 4 -5.38 -11.84 -7.02
CA LYS A 4 -5.07 -12.82 -5.95
C LYS A 4 -4.50 -14.13 -6.50
N THR A 5 -4.83 -14.49 -7.74
CA THR A 5 -4.33 -15.71 -8.40
C THR A 5 -2.85 -15.58 -8.74
N ILE A 6 -2.38 -14.40 -9.15
CA ILE A 6 -0.96 -14.16 -9.47
C ILE A 6 -0.12 -14.27 -8.20
N LEU A 7 -0.48 -13.55 -7.13
CA LEU A 7 0.23 -13.64 -5.84
C LEU A 7 0.29 -15.08 -5.32
N ARG A 8 -0.82 -15.82 -5.40
CA ARG A 8 -0.87 -17.22 -4.96
C ARG A 8 0.10 -18.10 -5.76
N ASN A 9 0.20 -17.88 -7.06
CA ASN A 9 1.12 -18.63 -7.93
C ASN A 9 2.59 -18.31 -7.61
N ASP A 10 2.90 -17.04 -7.35
CA ASP A 10 4.26 -16.61 -7.00
C ASP A 10 4.71 -17.20 -5.66
N ILE A 11 3.84 -17.17 -4.65
CA ILE A 11 4.11 -17.81 -3.35
C ILE A 11 4.29 -19.32 -3.51
N LYS A 12 3.45 -19.99 -4.31
CA LYS A 12 3.60 -21.42 -4.58
C LYS A 12 4.95 -21.75 -5.21
N LYS A 13 5.39 -20.96 -6.19
CA LYS A 13 6.69 -21.16 -6.86
C LYS A 13 7.84 -20.98 -5.89
N LEU A 14 7.75 -19.97 -5.03
CA LEU A 14 8.71 -19.74 -3.95
C LEU A 14 8.81 -20.93 -3.00
N MET A 15 7.68 -21.46 -2.53
CA MET A 15 7.66 -22.63 -1.64
C MET A 15 8.21 -23.90 -2.33
N GLN A 16 7.97 -24.07 -3.63
CA GLN A 16 8.55 -25.16 -4.41
C GLN A 16 10.06 -25.06 -4.53
N ASP A 17 10.59 -23.85 -4.66
CA ASP A 17 12.04 -23.61 -4.65
C ASP A 17 12.62 -23.86 -3.25
N MET A 18 11.91 -23.49 -2.18
CA MET A 18 12.29 -23.80 -0.79
C MET A 18 12.39 -25.29 -0.52
N MET A 19 11.42 -26.08 -0.97
CA MET A 19 11.42 -27.54 -0.79
C MET A 19 12.59 -28.24 -1.49
N LYS A 20 13.27 -27.58 -2.45
CA LYS A 20 14.39 -28.15 -3.21
C LYS A 20 15.77 -27.77 -2.68
N ARG A 21 15.87 -26.87 -1.69
CA ARG A 21 17.16 -26.35 -1.18
C ARG A 21 17.31 -26.67 0.30
N GLU A 22 18.52 -27.10 0.70
CA GLU A 22 18.87 -27.26 2.12
C GLU A 22 19.02 -25.89 2.83
N ASN A 23 18.90 -25.92 4.17
CA ASN A 23 18.66 -24.83 5.14
C ASN A 23 19.40 -23.47 5.00
N SER A 24 20.30 -23.27 4.03
CA SER A 24 21.12 -22.05 3.89
C SER A 24 20.45 -20.89 3.13
N SER A 25 19.20 -21.06 2.68
CA SER A 25 18.55 -20.11 1.75
C SER A 25 17.38 -19.31 2.34
N ILE A 26 17.13 -19.39 3.66
CA ILE A 26 15.97 -18.75 4.31
C ILE A 26 15.87 -17.25 4.05
N ASP A 27 16.99 -16.51 4.13
CA ASP A 27 16.98 -15.04 3.92
C ASP A 27 16.66 -14.65 2.47
N GLU A 28 17.14 -15.43 1.49
CA GLU A 28 16.81 -15.23 0.08
C GLU A 28 15.30 -15.43 -0.13
N PHE A 29 14.73 -16.48 0.49
CA PHE A 29 13.32 -16.78 0.37
C PHE A 29 12.44 -15.75 1.07
N ALA A 30 12.84 -15.27 2.26
CA ALA A 30 12.15 -14.20 2.95
C ALA A 30 12.13 -12.91 2.11
N THR A 31 13.25 -12.57 1.48
CA THR A 31 13.37 -11.40 0.59
C THR A 31 12.43 -11.54 -0.62
N ARG A 32 12.41 -12.71 -1.27
CA ARG A 32 11.52 -12.99 -2.41
C ARG A 32 10.04 -12.93 -2.01
N LEU A 33 9.68 -13.44 -0.83
CA LEU A 33 8.31 -13.36 -0.32
C LEU A 33 7.89 -11.90 -0.09
N ALA A 34 8.74 -11.12 0.58
CA ALA A 34 8.49 -9.70 0.83
C ALA A 34 8.27 -8.93 -0.49
N ASN A 35 9.10 -9.17 -1.50
CA ASN A 35 8.98 -8.53 -2.81
C ASN A 35 7.70 -8.90 -3.56
N ALA A 36 7.27 -10.17 -3.48
CA ALA A 36 6.02 -10.62 -4.10
C ALA A 36 4.80 -9.94 -3.45
N VAL A 37 4.80 -9.81 -2.12
CA VAL A 37 3.75 -9.11 -1.37
C VAL A 37 3.76 -7.61 -1.67
N ASP A 38 4.93 -6.97 -1.66
CA ASP A 38 5.08 -5.54 -1.96
C ASP A 38 4.61 -5.20 -3.38
N SER A 39 5.01 -6.00 -4.38
CA SER A 39 4.55 -5.82 -5.76
C SER A 39 3.03 -5.96 -5.89
N TYR A 40 2.45 -6.92 -5.17
CA TYR A 40 1.00 -7.12 -5.14
C TYR A 40 0.27 -5.94 -4.50
N VAL A 41 0.79 -5.41 -3.37
CA VAL A 41 0.22 -4.25 -2.68
C VAL A 41 0.37 -2.97 -3.52
N LYS A 42 1.50 -2.76 -4.20
CA LYS A 42 1.72 -1.61 -5.09
C LYS A 42 0.89 -1.68 -6.37
N GLY A 43 0.61 -2.89 -6.86
CA GLY A 43 -0.34 -3.13 -7.95
C GLY A 43 -1.80 -2.90 -7.56
N ALA A 44 -2.09 -2.66 -6.27
CA ALA A 44 -3.39 -2.22 -5.83
C ALA A 44 -3.66 -0.80 -6.36
N SER A 45 -4.54 -0.70 -7.36
CA SER A 45 -5.19 0.57 -7.65
C SER A 45 -6.01 0.95 -6.41
N VAL A 46 -5.53 1.95 -5.67
CA VAL A 46 -6.31 2.58 -4.60
C VAL A 46 -7.37 3.42 -5.30
N VAL A 47 -8.59 2.90 -5.39
CA VAL A 47 -9.75 3.69 -5.82
C VAL A 47 -10.14 4.57 -4.64
N ALA A 48 -9.45 5.70 -4.50
CA ALA A 48 -9.85 6.75 -3.58
C ALA A 48 -10.93 7.59 -4.26
N THR A 49 -12.09 7.70 -3.61
CA THR A 49 -13.10 8.67 -4.04
C THR A 49 -12.52 10.09 -3.92
N PRO A 50 -12.98 11.05 -4.73
CA PRO A 50 -12.53 12.45 -4.61
C PRO A 50 -12.65 13.01 -3.18
N ALA A 51 -13.69 12.60 -2.44
CA ALA A 51 -13.89 12.97 -1.04
C ALA A 51 -12.79 12.42 -0.09
N GLN A 52 -12.31 11.20 -0.33
CA GLN A 52 -11.24 10.59 0.47
C GLN A 52 -9.88 11.24 0.18
N VAL A 53 -9.63 11.63 -1.08
CA VAL A 53 -8.42 12.39 -1.45
C VAL A 53 -8.46 13.78 -0.82
N ALA A 54 -9.61 14.47 -0.87
CA ALA A 54 -9.79 15.77 -0.23
C ALA A 54 -9.62 15.69 1.30
N ALA A 55 -10.19 14.69 1.96
CA ALA A 55 -10.04 14.50 3.40
C ALA A 55 -8.59 14.21 3.80
N ALA A 56 -7.87 13.39 3.05
CA ALA A 56 -6.45 13.13 3.28
C ALA A 56 -5.60 14.40 3.09
N ALA A 57 -5.89 15.21 2.07
CA ALA A 57 -5.20 16.48 1.83
C ALA A 57 -5.46 17.50 2.96
N LEU A 58 -6.70 17.56 3.49
CA LEU A 58 -7.02 18.39 4.65
C LEU A 58 -6.28 17.92 5.92
N SER A 59 -6.10 16.61 6.11
CA SER A 59 -5.41 16.06 7.30
C SER A 59 -3.88 16.21 7.28
N ASN A 60 -3.28 16.45 6.11
CA ASN A 60 -1.83 16.50 5.94
C ASN A 60 -1.26 17.94 5.81
N ALA A 61 -2.12 18.96 5.80
CA ALA A 61 -1.70 20.33 6.04
C ALA A 61 -1.44 20.47 7.54
N GLY A 62 -0.17 20.43 7.96
CA GLY A 62 0.27 20.41 9.37
C GLY A 62 -0.09 21.67 10.19
N GLY A 63 -1.38 21.94 10.37
CA GLY A 63 -1.94 23.02 11.18
C GLY A 63 -3.45 22.83 11.34
N PRO A 64 -4.06 23.42 12.38
CA PRO A 64 -5.49 23.29 12.62
C PRO A 64 -6.27 23.79 11.39
N VAL A 65 -7.00 22.89 10.74
CA VAL A 65 -7.95 23.25 9.69
C VAL A 65 -9.09 24.00 10.37
N VAL A 66 -9.07 25.33 10.30
CA VAL A 66 -10.25 26.13 10.63
C VAL A 66 -11.34 25.70 9.66
N ALA A 67 -12.41 25.09 10.18
CA ALA A 67 -13.57 24.71 9.38
C ALA A 67 -14.02 25.94 8.57
N ALA A 68 -14.48 25.74 7.32
CA ALA A 68 -14.78 26.82 6.38
C ALA A 68 -15.72 27.92 6.93
N GLY A 69 -16.47 27.65 8.01
CA GLY A 69 -17.28 28.62 8.74
C GLY A 69 -16.52 29.67 9.57
N ASN A 70 -15.19 29.56 9.72
CA ASN A 70 -14.39 30.48 10.55
C ASN A 70 -13.70 31.60 9.75
N LEU A 71 -13.89 31.68 8.43
CA LEU A 71 -13.40 32.78 7.60
C LEU A 71 -14.45 33.90 7.56
N ASN A 72 -14.64 34.62 8.66
CA ASN A 72 -15.35 35.90 8.61
C ASN A 72 -14.38 36.96 8.07
N SER A 73 -14.58 37.41 6.83
CA SER A 73 -13.76 38.49 6.25
C SER A 73 -14.05 39.80 6.99
N THR A 74 -13.12 40.27 7.81
CA THR A 74 -13.24 41.55 8.53
C THR A 74 -12.57 42.72 7.80
N LEU A 75 -12.44 42.65 6.48
CA LEU A 75 -12.02 43.80 5.67
C LEU A 75 -13.26 44.65 5.36
N ASN A 76 -13.38 45.77 6.07
CA ASN A 76 -14.19 46.93 5.68
C ASN A 76 -13.39 47.82 4.72
#